data_AF-A0A356KUV8-F1
#
_entry.id   AF-A0A356KUV8-F1
#
_cell.length_a   1.000
_cell.length_b   1.000
_cell.length_c   1.000
_cell.angle_alpha   90.00
_cell.angle_beta   90.00
_cell.angle_gamma   90.00
#
_symmetry.space_group_name_H-M   'P 1'
#
loop_
_entity.id
_entity.type
_entity.pdbx_description
1 polymer ?
#
loop_
_entity_poly.entity_id
_entity_poly.type
_entity_poly.pdbx_seq_one_letter_code
_entity_poly.pdbx_strand_id
1 'polypeptide(L)'
;LLLFAAQLRQREVQPMWGLLALAAIAWLVTPWFQLRPRVCSYVLAPLLLLLLGPDKNNEALSWRRIAALVALFVAWCQLHGGFIYGFAILGIDFLASSIQAYRAQDRPFVRTRAFGLGFAGLAGLLLGFALHAHGFDALFHALSYTINVGSMLPHILELMPTYVWVFERRSAPIAVAVGVLLVAVAAGFLAR
;
A
#
# COMPACT_ATOMS: atom_id res chain seq x y z
N LEU A 1 15.14 0.17 0.73
CA LEU A 1 14.20 -0.35 -0.29
C LEU A 1 14.80 -0.39 -1.69
N LEU A 2 15.31 0.72 -2.26
CA LEU A 2 15.92 0.72 -3.60
C LEU A 2 17.15 -0.20 -3.75
N LEU A 3 18.06 -0.20 -2.77
CA LEU A 3 19.22 -1.10 -2.73
C LEU A 3 18.81 -2.58 -2.58
N PHE A 4 17.73 -2.83 -1.85
CA PHE A 4 17.21 -4.19 -1.62
C PHE A 4 16.54 -4.74 -2.89
N ALA A 5 15.77 -3.90 -3.60
CA ALA A 5 15.20 -4.23 -4.90
C ALA A 5 16.29 -4.46 -5.96
N ALA A 6 17.36 -3.67 -5.95
CA ALA A 6 18.52 -3.86 -6.82
C ALA A 6 19.26 -5.18 -6.52
N GLN A 7 19.43 -5.54 -5.25
CA GLN A 7 20.03 -6.82 -4.84
C GLN A 7 19.19 -8.04 -5.20
N LEU A 8 17.86 -7.97 -5.04
CA LEU A 8 16.97 -9.06 -5.45
C LEU A 8 17.01 -9.28 -6.96
N ARG A 9 17.08 -8.19 -7.73
CA ARG A 9 17.23 -8.22 -9.19
C ARG A 9 18.56 -8.82 -9.64
N GLN A 10 19.65 -8.61 -8.89
CA GLN A 10 20.96 -9.20 -9.16
C GLN A 10 21.07 -10.69 -8.82
N ARG A 11 20.20 -11.23 -7.95
CA ARG A 11 20.28 -12.64 -7.49
C ARG A 11 19.29 -13.59 -8.15
N GLU A 12 18.55 -13.12 -9.17
CA GLU A 12 17.44 -13.86 -9.81
C GLU A 12 16.35 -14.35 -8.83
N VAL A 13 16.42 -13.96 -7.56
CA VAL A 13 15.36 -14.18 -6.58
C VAL A 13 14.19 -13.36 -7.08
N GLN A 14 13.10 -14.05 -7.47
CA GLN A 14 11.93 -13.32 -7.93
C GLN A 14 11.56 -12.31 -6.85
N PRO A 15 11.49 -11.01 -7.18
CA PRO A 15 11.37 -9.94 -6.19
C PRO A 15 10.15 -10.13 -5.28
N MET A 16 9.16 -10.90 -5.76
CA MET A 16 8.02 -11.42 -5.02
C MET A 16 8.42 -12.19 -3.74
N TRP A 17 9.33 -13.17 -3.82
CA TRP A 17 9.73 -13.96 -2.65
C TRP A 17 10.52 -13.13 -1.63
N GLY A 18 11.35 -12.19 -2.10
CA GLY A 18 12.07 -11.27 -1.23
C GLY A 18 11.14 -10.30 -0.50
N LEU A 19 10.13 -9.76 -1.19
CA LEU A 19 9.13 -8.87 -0.59
C LEU A 19 8.17 -9.60 0.34
N LEU A 20 7.74 -10.81 -0.03
CA LEU A 20 6.91 -11.67 0.82
C LEU A 20 7.68 -12.15 2.05
N ALA A 21 8.96 -12.49 1.92
CA ALA A 21 9.81 -12.83 3.05
C ALA A 21 10.00 -11.62 3.97
N LEU A 22 10.19 -10.41 3.44
CA LEU A 22 10.28 -9.20 4.26
C LEU A 22 8.96 -8.85 4.94
N ALA A 23 7.83 -9.01 4.25
CA ALA A 23 6.51 -8.83 4.82
C ALA A 23 6.23 -9.87 5.92
N ALA A 24 6.61 -11.13 5.67
CA ALA A 24 6.49 -12.22 6.64
C ALA A 24 7.42 -12.01 7.84
N ILE A 25 8.66 -11.55 7.65
CA ILE A 25 9.58 -11.20 8.73
C ILE A 25 9.03 -10.01 9.52
N ALA A 26 8.56 -8.95 8.84
CA ALA A 26 7.94 -7.81 9.49
C ALA A 26 6.71 -8.23 10.32
N TRP A 27 5.90 -9.15 9.79
CA TRP A 27 4.73 -9.77 10.44
C TRP A 27 5.11 -10.68 11.63
N LEU A 28 6.14 -11.50 11.48
CA LEU A 28 6.63 -12.43 12.50
C LEU A 28 7.38 -11.73 13.65
N VAL A 29 7.92 -10.54 13.39
CA VAL A 29 8.50 -9.67 14.41
C VAL A 29 7.40 -8.86 15.12
N THR A 30 6.19 -8.78 14.56
CA THR A 30 5.10 -8.01 15.15
C THR A 30 4.31 -8.62 16.30
N PRO A 31 4.27 -9.92 16.65
CA PRO A 31 3.48 -10.38 17.81
C PRO A 31 3.99 -9.81 19.15
N TRP A 32 5.17 -9.17 19.16
CA TRP A 32 5.69 -8.39 20.28
C TRP A 32 5.15 -6.95 20.36
N PHE A 33 4.51 -6.46 19.30
CA PHE A 33 3.85 -5.17 19.22
C PHE A 33 2.34 -5.42 19.04
N GLN A 34 1.50 -4.77 19.83
CA GLN A 34 0.05 -4.79 19.64
C GLN A 34 -0.29 -4.60 18.16
N LEU A 35 -1.29 -5.34 17.64
CA LEU A 35 -1.84 -5.20 16.28
C LEU A 35 -2.38 -3.78 16.07
N ARG A 36 -1.47 -2.82 15.95
CA ARG A 36 -1.77 -1.43 15.68
C ARG A 36 -2.04 -1.34 14.17
N PRO A 37 -3.05 -0.60 13.73
CA PRO A 37 -3.39 -0.49 12.30
C PRO A 37 -2.20 -0.11 11.40
N ARG A 38 -1.20 0.60 11.94
CA ARG A 38 0.07 0.93 11.25
C ARG A 38 0.83 -0.30 10.73
N VAL A 39 0.75 -1.45 11.40
CA VAL A 39 1.45 -2.68 11.02
C VAL A 39 0.93 -3.21 9.70
N CYS A 40 -0.38 -3.11 9.48
CA CYS A 40 -1.00 -3.57 8.24
C CYS A 40 -0.44 -2.82 7.02
N SER A 41 -0.09 -1.54 7.16
CA SER A 41 0.57 -0.77 6.09
C SER A 41 1.91 -1.37 5.64
N TYR A 42 2.65 -2.05 6.53
CA TYR A 42 3.90 -2.74 6.16
C TYR A 42 3.66 -3.98 5.30
N VAL A 43 2.46 -4.57 5.35
CA VAL A 43 2.05 -5.69 4.49
C VAL A 43 1.42 -5.18 3.19
N LEU A 44 0.63 -4.11 3.27
CA LEU A 44 -0.04 -3.54 2.08
C LEU A 44 0.94 -2.87 1.12
N ALA A 45 2.01 -2.26 1.62
CA ALA A 45 3.05 -1.65 0.79
C ALA A 45 3.74 -2.63 -0.17
N PRO A 46 4.28 -3.79 0.26
CA PRO A 46 4.85 -4.77 -0.65
C PRO A 46 3.81 -5.37 -1.59
N LEU A 47 2.55 -5.54 -1.16
CA LEU A 47 1.46 -5.95 -2.06
C LEU A 47 1.18 -4.91 -3.15
N LEU A 48 1.20 -3.62 -2.82
CA LEU A 48 1.11 -2.53 -3.79
C LEU A 48 2.24 -2.62 -4.81
N LEU A 49 3.50 -2.75 -4.35
CA LEU A 49 4.65 -2.88 -5.25
C LEU A 49 4.55 -4.12 -6.15
N LEU A 50 4.00 -5.23 -5.64
CA LEU A 50 3.74 -6.43 -6.43
C LEU A 50 2.72 -6.15 -7.55
N LEU A 51 1.61 -5.49 -7.22
CA LEU A 51 0.56 -5.16 -8.19
C LEU A 51 1.02 -4.15 -9.24
N LEU A 52 1.86 -3.18 -8.84
CA LEU A 52 2.46 -2.18 -9.74
C LEU A 52 3.60 -2.76 -10.59
N GLY A 53 4.21 -3.86 -10.17
CA GLY A 53 5.34 -4.49 -10.87
C GLY A 53 5.03 -4.79 -12.34
N PRO A 54 6.02 -4.64 -13.24
CA PRO A 54 5.83 -4.88 -14.68
C PRO A 54 5.43 -6.33 -14.92
N ASP A 55 4.47 -6.55 -15.84
CA ASP A 55 4.18 -7.88 -16.33
C ASP A 55 5.22 -8.26 -17.39
N LYS A 56 5.76 -9.47 -17.35
CA LYS A 56 6.85 -9.88 -18.29
C LYS A 56 6.40 -9.82 -19.74
N ASN A 57 5.11 -10.00 -19.99
CA ASN A 57 4.53 -10.14 -21.32
C ASN A 57 3.58 -9.00 -21.70
N ASN A 58 3.32 -8.03 -20.81
CA ASN A 58 2.37 -6.96 -21.07
C ASN A 58 2.74 -5.66 -20.35
N GLU A 59 2.98 -4.60 -21.12
CA GLU A 59 3.21 -3.26 -20.56
C GLU A 59 1.91 -2.63 -20.02
N ALA A 60 0.74 -3.07 -20.50
CA ALA A 60 -0.55 -2.59 -20.03
C ALA A 60 -0.95 -3.20 -18.68
N LEU A 61 -1.61 -2.40 -17.85
CA LEU A 61 -2.17 -2.88 -16.58
C LEU A 61 -3.46 -3.65 -16.84
N SER A 62 -3.52 -4.93 -16.46
CA SER A 62 -4.73 -5.73 -16.66
C SER A 62 -5.88 -5.24 -15.78
N TRP A 63 -7.13 -5.39 -16.26
CA TRP A 63 -8.33 -5.00 -15.49
C TRP A 63 -8.38 -5.67 -14.12
N ARG A 64 -7.87 -6.90 -14.03
CA ARG A 64 -7.76 -7.66 -12.79
C ARG A 64 -6.85 -6.98 -11.77
N ARG A 65 -5.68 -6.50 -12.22
CA ARG A 65 -4.74 -5.74 -11.39
C ARG A 65 -5.33 -4.39 -11.00
N ILE A 66 -6.04 -3.72 -11.91
CA ILE A 66 -6.78 -2.47 -11.60
C ILE A 66 -7.78 -2.73 -10.46
N ALA A 67 -8.61 -3.77 -10.58
CA ALA A 67 -9.57 -4.14 -9.54
C ALA A 67 -8.90 -4.48 -8.21
N ALA A 68 -7.78 -5.23 -8.25
CA ALA A 68 -6.99 -5.54 -7.06
C ALA A 68 -6.39 -4.29 -6.40
N LEU A 69 -5.89 -3.33 -7.18
CA LEU A 69 -5.41 -2.04 -6.67
C LEU A 69 -6.53 -1.23 -6.02
N VAL A 70 -7.72 -1.16 -6.66
CA VAL A 70 -8.89 -0.49 -6.06
C VAL A 70 -9.26 -1.14 -4.73
N ALA A 71 -9.39 -2.47 -4.70
CA ALA A 71 -9.69 -3.20 -3.47
C ALA A 71 -8.63 -2.98 -2.38
N LEU A 72 -7.35 -3.00 -2.77
CA LEU A 72 -6.23 -2.71 -1.87
C LEU A 72 -6.35 -1.31 -1.27
N PHE A 73 -6.58 -0.28 -2.08
CA PHE A 73 -6.72 1.10 -1.60
C PHE A 73 -7.97 1.31 -0.76
N VAL A 74 -9.10 0.71 -1.13
CA VAL A 74 -10.32 0.75 -0.31
C VAL A 74 -10.04 0.19 1.09
N ALA A 75 -9.39 -0.98 1.17
CA ALA A 75 -9.01 -1.59 2.44
C ALA A 75 -7.96 -0.75 3.19
N TRP A 76 -6.97 -0.20 2.49
CA TRP A 76 -5.91 0.60 3.10
C TRP A 76 -6.45 1.92 3.67
N CYS A 77 -7.40 2.56 3.01
CA CYS A 77 -8.07 3.75 3.52
C CYS A 77 -8.83 3.48 4.83
N GLN A 78 -9.34 2.26 5.06
CA GLN A 78 -9.98 1.88 6.33
C GLN A 78 -8.98 1.71 7.49
N LEU A 79 -7.70 1.65 7.17
CA LEU A 79 -6.63 1.56 8.15
C LEU A 79 -6.09 2.98 8.39
N HIS A 80 -5.34 3.17 9.48
CA HIS A 80 -4.73 4.46 9.83
C HIS A 80 -4.02 5.16 8.64
N GLY A 81 -3.61 6.42 8.82
CA GLY A 81 -3.04 7.35 7.79
C GLY A 81 -1.89 6.86 6.90
N GLY A 82 -1.46 5.60 7.00
CA GLY A 82 -0.52 4.97 6.08
C GLY A 82 -1.00 4.89 4.62
N PHE A 83 -2.29 5.06 4.33
CA PHE A 83 -2.80 5.13 2.96
C PHE A 83 -2.14 6.25 2.13
N ILE A 84 -1.70 7.35 2.77
CA ILE A 84 -1.00 8.46 2.09
C ILE A 84 0.25 7.94 1.36
N TYR A 85 1.01 7.04 1.99
CA TYR A 85 2.18 6.43 1.37
C TYR A 85 1.82 5.60 0.15
N GLY A 86 0.72 4.85 0.22
CA GLY A 86 0.22 4.07 -0.91
C GLY A 86 -0.13 4.97 -2.10
N PHE A 87 -0.91 6.04 -1.86
CA PHE A 87 -1.27 6.98 -2.93
C PHE A 87 -0.06 7.73 -3.47
N ALA A 88 0.92 8.07 -2.64
CA ALA A 88 2.16 8.69 -3.10
C ALA A 88 2.95 7.77 -4.05
N ILE A 89 3.10 6.49 -3.70
CA ILE A 89 3.77 5.49 -4.56
C ILE A 89 3.01 5.32 -5.88
N LEU A 90 1.68 5.17 -5.83
CA LEU A 90 0.84 5.08 -7.02
C LEU A 90 0.95 6.34 -7.89
N GLY A 91 0.95 7.53 -7.28
CA GLY A 91 1.06 8.81 -7.95
C GLY A 91 2.38 8.97 -8.70
N ILE A 92 3.49 8.51 -8.10
CA ILE A 92 4.80 8.49 -8.77
C ILE A 92 4.77 7.56 -10.00
N ASP A 93 4.21 6.35 -9.88
CA ASP A 93 4.13 5.41 -11.01
C ASP A 93 3.18 5.90 -12.11
N PHE A 94 2.06 6.53 -11.72
CA PHE A 94 1.12 7.17 -12.63
C PHE A 94 1.78 8.32 -13.39
N LEU A 95 2.54 9.19 -12.70
CA LEU A 95 3.24 10.31 -13.34
C LEU A 95 4.32 9.80 -14.29
N ALA A 96 5.12 8.82 -13.86
CA ALA A 96 6.13 8.20 -14.70
C ALA A 96 5.51 7.56 -15.96
N SER A 97 4.38 6.85 -15.80
CA SER A 97 3.64 6.24 -16.91
C SER A 97 3.04 7.29 -17.84
N SER A 98 2.55 8.42 -17.30
CA SER A 98 1.99 9.52 -18.09
C SER A 98 3.05 10.25 -18.91
N ILE A 99 4.23 10.50 -18.33
CA ILE A 99 5.38 11.08 -19.04
C ILE A 99 5.83 10.14 -20.17
N GLN A 100 5.87 8.83 -19.92
CA GLN A 100 6.20 7.84 -20.96
C GLN A 100 5.13 7.80 -22.05
N ALA A 101 3.84 7.82 -21.70
CA ALA A 101 2.73 7.85 -22.65
C ALA A 101 2.75 9.11 -23.54
N TYR A 102 3.15 10.25 -22.97
CA TYR A 102 3.32 11.49 -23.72
C TYR A 102 4.50 11.42 -24.71
N ARG A 103 5.63 10.85 -24.29
CA ARG A 103 6.84 10.69 -25.12
C ARG A 103 6.70 9.62 -26.19
N ALA A 104 5.96 8.55 -25.92
CA ALA A 104 5.78 7.40 -26.80
C ALA A 104 4.43 7.49 -27.54
N GLN A 105 4.31 8.47 -28.45
CA GLN A 105 3.05 8.79 -29.14
C GLN A 105 2.36 7.57 -29.80
N ASP A 106 3.13 6.55 -30.21
CA ASP A 106 2.64 5.37 -30.93
C ASP A 106 2.51 4.09 -30.08
N ARG A 107 2.67 4.15 -28.75
CA ARG A 107 2.54 2.96 -27.87
C ARG A 107 1.22 2.98 -27.08
N PRO A 108 0.13 2.38 -27.62
CA PRO A 108 -1.19 2.41 -26.97
C PRO A 108 -1.16 1.76 -25.57
N PHE A 109 -0.34 0.73 -25.36
CA PHE A 109 -0.25 0.01 -24.08
C PHE A 109 0.21 0.88 -22.91
N VAL A 110 1.11 1.85 -23.16
CA VAL A 110 1.62 2.78 -22.14
C VAL A 110 0.52 3.75 -21.70
N ARG A 111 -0.32 4.19 -22.65
CA ARG A 111 -1.51 5.02 -22.35
C ARG A 111 -2.53 4.24 -21.53
N THR A 112 -2.79 2.97 -21.88
CA THR A 112 -3.71 2.11 -21.13
C THR A 112 -3.23 1.90 -19.69
N ARG A 113 -1.93 1.74 -19.47
CA ARG A 113 -1.35 1.66 -18.12
C ARG A 113 -1.59 2.94 -17.32
N ALA A 114 -1.23 4.10 -17.87
CA ALA A 114 -1.42 5.38 -17.19
C ALA A 114 -2.90 5.60 -16.82
N PHE A 115 -3.81 5.34 -17.76
CA PHE A 115 -5.24 5.41 -17.50
C PHE A 115 -5.69 4.44 -16.40
N GLY A 116 -5.24 3.19 -16.44
CA GLY A 116 -5.57 2.18 -15.43
C GLY A 116 -5.09 2.55 -14.02
N LEU A 117 -3.89 3.12 -13.90
CA LEU A 117 -3.35 3.61 -12.63
C LEU A 117 -4.15 4.82 -12.12
N GLY A 118 -4.45 5.78 -13.00
CA GLY A 118 -5.27 6.94 -12.66
C GLY A 118 -6.67 6.55 -12.20
N PHE A 119 -7.31 5.62 -12.91
CA PHE A 119 -8.60 5.06 -12.52
C PHE A 119 -8.51 4.33 -11.18
N ALA A 120 -7.52 3.45 -10.99
CA ALA A 120 -7.34 2.72 -9.73
C ALA A 120 -7.15 3.65 -8.53
N GLY A 121 -6.35 4.72 -8.72
CA GLY A 121 -6.12 5.74 -7.70
C GLY A 121 -7.38 6.53 -7.39
N LEU A 122 -8.06 7.07 -8.40
CA LEU A 122 -9.26 7.88 -8.19
C LEU A 122 -10.41 7.04 -7.61
N ALA A 123 -10.67 5.85 -8.17
CA ALA A 123 -11.70 4.95 -7.66
C ALA A 123 -11.38 4.45 -6.25
N GLY A 124 -10.13 4.07 -5.97
CA GLY A 124 -9.69 3.66 -4.64
C GLY A 124 -9.81 4.77 -3.60
N LEU A 125 -9.49 6.02 -3.97
CA LEU A 125 -9.68 7.20 -3.12
C LEU A 125 -11.16 7.42 -2.82
N LEU A 126 -11.99 7.56 -3.86
CA LEU A 126 -13.41 7.87 -3.71
C LEU A 126 -14.16 6.78 -2.95
N LEU A 127 -13.99 5.52 -3.34
CA LEU A 127 -14.64 4.39 -2.67
C LEU A 127 -14.08 4.17 -1.27
N GLY A 128 -12.77 4.33 -1.08
CA GLY A 128 -12.12 4.18 0.22
C GLY A 128 -12.69 5.16 1.24
N PHE A 129 -12.80 6.44 0.87
CA PHE A 129 -13.36 7.46 1.78
C PHE A 129 -14.88 7.45 1.85
N ALA A 130 -15.60 7.06 0.80
CA ALA A 130 -17.05 6.89 0.86
C ALA A 130 -17.47 5.79 1.85
N LEU A 131 -16.64 4.73 1.99
CA LEU A 131 -16.87 3.65 2.95
C LEU A 131 -16.21 3.89 4.31
N HIS A 132 -15.41 4.95 4.44
CA HIS A 132 -14.70 5.26 5.67
C HIS A 132 -15.65 5.80 6.74
N ALA A 133 -15.45 5.40 8.01
CA ALA A 133 -16.33 5.79 9.11
C ALA A 133 -16.43 7.31 9.32
N HIS A 134 -15.36 8.03 8.97
CA HIS A 134 -15.28 9.49 9.02
C HIS A 134 -15.43 10.16 7.64
N GLY A 135 -15.83 9.41 6.61
CA GLY A 135 -15.97 9.94 5.26
C GLY A 135 -14.67 10.56 4.72
N PHE A 136 -14.81 11.64 3.94
CA PHE A 136 -13.70 12.42 3.40
C PHE A 136 -12.97 13.29 4.43
N ASP A 137 -13.55 13.52 5.62
CA ASP A 137 -12.89 14.29 6.68
C ASP A 137 -11.60 13.62 7.15
N ALA A 138 -11.52 12.29 7.06
CA ALA A 138 -10.30 11.53 7.35
C ALA A 138 -9.12 11.91 6.43
N LEU A 139 -9.39 12.24 5.17
CA LEU A 139 -8.36 12.68 4.22
C LEU A 139 -7.79 14.03 4.67
N PHE A 140 -8.67 14.99 4.97
CA PHE A 140 -8.26 16.31 5.46
C PHE A 140 -7.56 16.22 6.80
N HIS A 141 -8.02 15.35 7.70
CA HIS A 141 -7.37 15.13 8.98
C HIS A 141 -5.94 14.64 8.78
N ALA A 142 -5.71 13.67 7.90
CA ALA A 142 -4.38 13.15 7.62
C ALA A 142 -3.44 14.19 6.97
N LEU A 143 -3.98 15.09 6.12
CA LEU A 143 -3.22 16.21 5.54
C LEU A 143 -2.93 17.32 6.55
N SER A 144 -3.88 17.62 7.45
CA SER A 144 -3.71 18.64 8.48
C SER A 144 -2.78 18.18 9.60
N TYR A 145 -2.70 16.86 9.84
CA TYR A 145 -1.83 16.28 10.84
C TYR A 145 -0.37 16.63 10.57
N THR A 146 0.12 16.53 9.33
CA THR A 146 1.52 16.88 9.02
C THR A 146 1.83 18.36 9.23
N ILE A 147 0.84 19.24 9.07
CA ILE A 147 0.97 20.69 9.31
C ILE A 147 0.97 20.98 10.82
N ASN A 148 0.15 20.25 11.58
CA ASN A 148 -0.05 20.45 13.02
C ASN A 148 0.86 19.57 13.90
N VAL A 149 1.60 18.63 13.33
CA VAL A 149 2.53 17.75 14.07
C VAL A 149 3.58 18.57 14.83
N GLY A 150 4.02 19.70 14.27
CA GLY A 150 4.98 20.58 14.93
C GLY A 150 4.51 21.09 16.29
N SER A 151 3.22 21.42 16.43
CA SER A 151 2.66 21.91 17.69
C SER A 151 2.24 20.79 18.65
N MET A 152 2.04 19.56 18.15
CA MET A 152 1.66 18.39 18.95
C MET A 152 2.84 17.51 19.38
N LEU A 153 4.00 17.65 18.75
CA LEU A 153 5.25 16.94 19.06
C LEU A 153 5.63 16.93 20.55
N PRO A 154 5.46 18.03 21.32
CA PRO A 154 5.73 18.03 22.77
C PRO A 154 4.77 17.16 23.60
N HIS A 155 3.60 16.80 23.05
CA HIS A 155 2.51 16.15 23.77
C HIS A 155 2.27 14.70 23.34
N ILE A 156 2.82 14.28 22.20
CA ILE A 156 2.72 12.89 21.74
C ILE A 156 3.86 12.08 22.39
N LEU A 157 3.57 11.55 23.57
CA LEU A 157 4.47 10.66 24.35
C LEU A 157 5.05 9.51 23.51
N GLU A 158 4.35 9.06 22.47
CA GLU A 158 4.78 7.97 21.57
C GLU A 158 5.88 8.37 20.56
N LEU A 159 6.07 9.67 20.33
CA LEU A 159 7.14 10.21 19.48
C LEU A 159 8.33 10.74 20.29
N MET A 160 8.19 10.77 21.62
CA MET A 160 9.31 11.02 22.52
C MET A 160 10.22 9.78 22.54
N PRO A 161 11.56 9.95 22.53
CA PRO A 161 12.47 8.81 22.54
C PRO A 161 12.27 8.01 23.82
N THR A 162 11.70 6.82 23.67
CA THR A 162 11.63 5.70 24.63
C THR A 162 11.05 5.98 26.02
N TYR A 163 9.76 5.69 26.20
CA TYR A 163 9.27 4.99 27.40
C TYR A 163 8.23 3.94 27.02
N VAL A 164 8.59 2.69 27.28
CA VAL A 164 7.80 1.46 27.07
C VAL A 164 6.64 1.46 28.06
N TRP A 165 5.39 1.43 27.58
CA TRP A 165 4.27 0.96 28.40
C TRP A 165 3.32 0.03 27.64
N VAL A 166 3.14 -1.12 28.29
CA VAL A 166 2.17 -2.20 28.13
C VAL A 166 0.76 -1.65 28.01
N PHE A 167 -0.07 -2.02 27.00
CA PHE A 167 -1.54 -2.06 27.18
C PHE A 167 -2.38 -2.76 26.08
N GLU A 168 -3.16 -3.74 26.54
CA GLU A 168 -4.49 -4.20 26.06
C GLU A 168 -4.72 -4.89 24.70
N ARG A 169 -5.05 -6.18 24.85
CA ARG A 169 -5.64 -7.12 23.89
C ARG A 169 -7.13 -6.85 23.70
N ARG A 170 -7.62 -6.25 22.60
CA ARG A 170 -9.03 -6.46 22.14
C ARG A 170 -9.31 -6.43 20.62
N SER A 171 -8.33 -6.25 19.72
CA SER A 171 -8.60 -6.16 18.26
C SER A 171 -8.03 -7.30 17.39
N ALA A 172 -7.51 -8.36 18.00
CA ALA A 172 -6.84 -9.45 17.28
C ALA A 172 -7.66 -10.21 16.20
N PRO A 173 -8.98 -10.47 16.35
CA PRO A 173 -9.67 -11.36 15.40
C PRO A 173 -9.98 -10.71 14.04
N ILE A 174 -10.20 -9.39 13.99
CA ILE A 174 -10.55 -8.69 12.73
C ILE A 174 -9.32 -8.53 11.82
N ALA A 175 -8.17 -8.18 12.39
CA ALA A 175 -6.94 -8.02 11.60
C ALA A 175 -6.43 -9.35 11.03
N VAL A 176 -6.61 -10.46 11.77
CA VAL A 176 -6.29 -11.81 11.29
C VAL A 176 -7.23 -12.21 10.16
N ALA A 177 -8.54 -11.93 10.27
CA ALA A 177 -9.50 -12.24 9.21
C ALA A 177 -9.20 -11.47 7.91
N VAL A 178 -8.85 -10.18 8.00
CA VAL A 178 -8.46 -9.36 6.84
C VAL A 178 -7.13 -9.82 6.24
N GLY A 179 -6.15 -10.16 7.08
CA GLY A 179 -4.86 -10.71 6.63
C GLY A 179 -5.01 -12.03 5.87
N VAL A 180 -5.80 -12.97 6.41
CA VAL A 180 -6.07 -14.27 5.77
C VAL A 180 -6.82 -14.08 4.45
N LEU A 181 -7.80 -13.18 4.39
CA LEU A 181 -8.54 -12.89 3.17
C LEU A 181 -7.63 -12.31 2.07
N LEU A 182 -6.76 -11.36 2.42
CA LEU A 182 -5.83 -10.75 1.45
C LEU A 182 -4.79 -11.75 0.93
N VAL A 183 -4.27 -12.64 1.80
CA VAL A 183 -3.35 -13.70 1.40
C VAL A 183 -4.05 -14.73 0.49
N ALA A 184 -5.29 -15.11 0.80
CA ALA A 184 -6.07 -16.03 -0.03
C ALA A 184 -6.40 -15.44 -1.41
N VAL A 185 -6.74 -14.16 -1.47
CA VAL A 185 -6.98 -13.44 -2.74
C VAL A 185 -5.70 -13.35 -3.57
N ALA A 186 -4.56 -13.03 -2.93
CA ALA A 186 -3.26 -12.98 -3.60
C ALA A 186 -2.83 -14.36 -4.12
N ALA A 187 -3.01 -15.42 -3.33
CA ALA A 187 -2.67 -16.79 -3.72
C ALA A 187 -3.59 -17.32 -4.84
N GLY A 188 -4.89 -17.04 -4.79
CA GLY A 188 -5.83 -17.42 -5.84
C GLY A 188 -5.56 -16.72 -7.18
N PHE A 189 -4.94 -15.55 -7.15
CA PHE A 189 -4.51 -14.81 -8.34
C PHE A 189 -3.22 -15.35 -8.98
N LEU A 190 -2.38 -16.04 -8.20
CA LEU A 190 -1.09 -16.59 -8.64
C LEU A 190 -1.18 -18.05 -9.09
N ALA A 191 -2.27 -18.75 -8.76
CA ALA A 191 -2.50 -20.15 -9.13
C ALA A 191 -3.16 -20.34 -10.51
N ARG A 192 -3.27 -19.27 -11.32
CA ARG A 192 -3.79 -19.28 -12.69
C ARG A 192 -2.90 -18.45 -13.60
#